data_AF-A0A2D7SNT2-F1
#
_entry.id   AF-A0A2D7SNT2-F1
#
_cell.length_a   1.000
_cell.length_b   1.000
_cell.length_c   1.000
_cell.angle_alpha   90.00
_cell.angle_beta   90.00
_cell.angle_gamma   90.00
#
_symmetry.space_group_name_H-M   'P 1'
#
loop_
_entity.id
_entity.type
_entity.pdbx_description
1 polymer ?
#
loop_
_entity_poly.entity_id
_entity_poly.type
_entity_poly.pdbx_seq_one_letter_code
_entity_poly.pdbx_strand_id
1 'polypeptide(L)' 'MNGFFHKSAMALILIGGIILFYLASVWFLRGNIIMTIGMVAMGMTALANFYLHKKAMVKK' A
#
# COMPACT_ATOMS: atom_id res chain seq x y z
N MET A 1 6.58 15.93 -16.06
CA MET A 1 7.31 15.68 -14.79
C MET A 1 8.06 14.36 -14.93
N ASN A 2 9.39 14.39 -14.80
CA ASN A 2 10.30 13.27 -15.08
C ASN A 2 9.75 11.91 -14.64
N GLY A 3 9.49 11.01 -15.59
CA GLY A 3 8.88 9.70 -15.34
C GLY A 3 9.62 8.82 -14.32
N PHE A 4 10.87 9.17 -13.99
CA PHE A 4 11.64 8.55 -12.92
C PHE A 4 11.06 8.80 -11.52
N PHE A 5 10.77 10.06 -11.14
CA PHE A 5 10.19 10.37 -9.83
C PHE A 5 8.83 9.71 -9.62
N HIS A 6 8.06 9.61 -10.71
CA HIS A 6 6.73 9.04 -10.67
C HIS A 6 6.76 7.50 -10.51
N LYS A 7 7.68 6.83 -11.20
CA LYS A 7 7.93 5.38 -11.01
C LYS A 7 8.47 5.07 -9.61
N SER A 8 9.37 5.89 -9.09
CA SER A 8 9.91 5.74 -7.73
C SER A 8 8.84 5.92 -6.65
N ALA A 9 7.96 6.92 -6.78
CA ALA A 9 6.84 7.11 -5.87
C ALA A 9 5.86 5.92 -5.90
N MET A 10 5.60 5.38 -7.08
CA MET A 10 4.78 4.17 -7.24
C MET A 10 5.39 2.94 -6.56
N ALA A 11 6.70 2.74 -6.70
CA ALA A 11 7.40 1.66 -6.02
C ALA A 11 7.34 1.82 -4.50
N LEU A 12 7.49 3.05 -3.98
CA LEU A 12 7.35 3.35 -2.55
C LEU A 12 5.96 3.02 -2.00
N ILE A 13 4.89 3.33 -2.73
CA ILE A 13 3.51 3.00 -2.30
C ILE A 13 3.31 1.48 -2.28
N LEU A 14 3.83 0.77 -3.28
CA LEU A 14 3.74 -0.69 -3.35
C LEU A 14 4.48 -1.35 -2.17
N ILE A 15 5.72 -0.91 -1.92
CA ILE A 15 6.56 -1.39 -0.81
C ILE A 15 5.90 -1.04 0.54
N GLY A 16 5.38 0.18 0.68
CA GLY A 16 4.65 0.61 1.89
C GLY A 16 3.41 -0.24 2.17
N GLY A 17 2.66 -0.61 1.12
CA GLY A 17 1.54 -1.55 1.24
C GLY A 17 1.98 -2.92 1.76
N ILE A 18 3.05 -3.49 1.20
CA ILE A 18 3.59 -4.80 1.65
C ILE A 18 4.07 -4.72 3.12
N ILE A 19 4.72 -3.63 3.52
CA ILE A 19 5.15 -3.41 4.91
C ILE A 19 3.95 -3.35 5.86
N LEU A 20 2.85 -2.69 5.46
CA LEU A 20 1.62 -2.65 6.26
C LEU A 20 1.01 -4.05 6.44
N PHE A 21 1.03 -4.89 5.40
CA PHE A 21 0.60 -6.30 5.53
C PHE A 21 1.52 -7.12 6.44
N TYR A 22 2.84 -6.91 6.37
CA TYR A 22 3.79 -7.57 7.27
C TYR A 22 3.53 -7.17 8.74
N LEU A 23 3.38 -5.88 9.00
CA LEU A 23 3.04 -5.37 10.34
C LEU A 23 1.69 -5.91 10.81
N ALA A 24 0.69 -5.98 9.93
CA ALA A 24 -0.62 -6.56 10.26
C ALA A 24 -0.50 -8.01 10.76
N SER A 25 0.35 -8.83 10.11
CA SER A 25 0.64 -10.20 10.54
C SER A 25 1.35 -10.25 11.90
N VAL A 26 2.28 -9.33 12.16
CA VAL A 26 2.95 -9.24 13.48
C VAL A 26 1.94 -8.90 14.59
N TRP A 27 1.03 -7.96 14.34
CA TRP A 27 -0.01 -7.60 15.30
C TRP A 27 -1.07 -8.70 15.49
N PHE A 28 -1.33 -9.49 14.45
CA PHE A 28 -2.23 -10.64 14.53
C PHE A 28 -1.68 -11.71 15.47
N LEU A 29 -0.38 -12.01 15.36
CA LEU A 29 0.31 -12.95 16.26
C LEU A 29 0.36 -12.46 17.71
N ARG A 30 0.30 -11.14 17.94
CA ARG A 30 0.21 -10.53 19.28
C ARG A 30 -1.23 -10.49 19.83
N GLY A 31 -2.23 -10.98 19.09
CA GLY A 31 -3.63 -11.00 19.50
C GLY A 31 -4.34 -9.63 19.43
N ASN A 32 -3.71 -8.60 18.84
CA ASN A 32 -4.31 -7.27 18.73
C ASN A 32 -5.11 -7.14 17.42
N ILE A 33 -6.32 -7.69 17.44
CA ILE A 33 -7.21 -7.78 16.29
C ILE A 33 -7.56 -6.39 15.72
N ILE A 34 -7.73 -5.38 16.59
CA ILE A 34 -8.07 -4.01 16.17
C ILE A 34 -6.95 -3.42 15.30
N MET A 35 -5.69 -3.56 15.75
CA MET A 35 -4.54 -3.08 14.98
C MET A 35 -4.36 -3.87 13.69
N THR A 36 -4.59 -5.19 13.69
CA THR A 36 -4.55 -5.99 12.46
C THR A 36 -5.55 -5.49 11.43
N ILE A 37 -6.82 -5.28 11.82
CA ILE A 37 -7.86 -4.79 10.89
C ILE A 37 -7.51 -3.40 10.37
N GLY A 38 -7.06 -2.49 11.24
CA GLY A 38 -6.65 -1.14 10.84
C GLY A 38 -5.50 -1.15 9.83
N MET A 39 -4.48 -1.98 10.05
CA MET A 39 -3.34 -2.09 9.15
C MET A 39 -3.69 -2.79 7.82
N VAL A 40 -4.56 -3.80 7.85
CA VAL A 40 -5.09 -4.42 6.62
C VAL A 40 -5.90 -3.40 5.81
N ALA A 41 -6.77 -2.61 6.45
CA ALA A 41 -7.55 -1.59 5.77
C ALA A 41 -6.64 -0.51 5.15
N MET A 42 -5.62 -0.03 5.88
CA MET A 42 -4.62 0.90 5.33
C MET A 42 -3.79 0.29 4.19
N GLY A 43 -3.43 -0.99 4.28
CA GLY A 43 -2.75 -1.71 3.20
C GLY A 43 -3.62 -1.82 1.94
N MET A 44 -4.91 -2.12 2.11
CA MET A 44 -5.88 -2.18 1.01
C MET A 44 -6.09 -0.80 0.36
N THR A 45 -6.19 0.28 1.12
CA THR A 45 -6.33 1.63 0.55
C THR A 45 -5.06 2.06 -0.19
N ALA A 46 -3.87 1.71 0.32
CA ALA A 46 -2.60 1.96 -0.39
C ALA A 46 -2.52 1.22 -1.74
N LEU A 47 -2.94 -0.06 -1.78
CA LEU A 47 -3.03 -0.85 -3.02
C LEU A 47 -4.07 -0.29 -3.99
N ALA A 48 -5.24 0.12 -3.50
CA ALA A 48 -6.27 0.75 -4.30
C ALA A 48 -5.78 2.07 -4.91
N ASN A 49 -5.05 2.88 -4.13
CA ASN A 49 -4.45 4.12 -4.60
C ASN A 49 -3.40 3.85 -5.68
N PHE A 50 -2.54 2.84 -5.49
CA PHE A 50 -1.60 2.41 -6.52
C PHE A 50 -2.30 1.96 -7.81
N TYR A 51 -3.39 1.19 -7.70
CA TYR A 51 -4.17 0.71 -8.84
C TYR A 51 -4.84 1.86 -9.60
N LEU A 52 -5.50 2.79 -8.89
CA LEU A 52 -6.12 3.96 -9.50
C LEU A 52 -5.09 4.84 -10.21
N HIS A 53 -3.93 5.05 -9.58
CA HIS A 53 -2.85 5.82 -10.17
C HIS A 53 -2.26 5.15 -11.42
N LYS A 54 -2.13 3.82 -11.41
CA LYS A 54 -1.71 3.03 -12.58
C LYS A 54 -2.73 3.11 -13.70
N LYS A 55 -4.02 3.01 -13.38
CA LYS A 55 -5.12 3.11 -14.35
C LYS A 55 -5.21 4.51 -14.96
N ALA A 56 -4.99 5.55 -14.16
CA ALA A 56 -4.95 6.94 -14.63
C ALA A 56 -3.77 7.20 -15.59
N MET A 57 -2.62 6.54 -15.40
CA MET A 57 -1.49 6.63 -16.33
C MET A 57 -1.69 5.88 -17.64
N VAL A 58 -2.45 4.78 -17.66
CA VAL A 58 -2.75 4.05 -18.90
C VAL A 58 -3.77 4.80 -19.76
N LYS A 59 -4.60 5.64 -19.16
CA LYS A 59 -5.65 6.42 -19.85
C LYS A 59 -5.13 7.74 -20.45
N LYS A 60 -3.83 8.03 -20.33
CA LYS A 60 -3.19 9.27 -20.75
C LYS A 60 -2.17 8.99 -21.84
#